data_AF-A0AAG5D5B0-F1
#
_entry.id   AF-A0AAG5D5B0-F1
#
_cell.length_a   1.000
_cell.length_b   1.000
_cell.length_c   1.000
_cell.angle_alpha   90.00
_cell.angle_beta   90.00
_cell.angle_gamma   90.00
#
_symmetry.space_group_name_H-M   'P 1'
#
loop_
_entity.id
_entity.type
_entity.pdbx_description
1 polymer ?
#
loop_
_entity_poly.entity_id
_entity_poly.type
_entity_poly.pdbx_seq_one_letter_code
_entity_poly.pdbx_strand_id
1 'polypeptide(L)'
;MTPLVKSTSRPKWQRLPRCEVFYYKSPVHQNHYVLSFAFGFDKEDEVYQFALTFPYSYSKMQAYLNALELKYPEAFERSTLGMSIQNRKLELITFDDVKKPDKVDQKNVIHMVVILARIHPGESPASYVVQGLIEFLAAANQPISKALREHVVFKIVPMLNPDGVFLGNNRCNVIGHDLNR
;
A
#
# COMPACT_ATOMS: atom_id res chain seq x y z
N MET A 1 17.14 9.20 4.10
CA MET A 1 16.56 7.90 4.50
C MET A 1 17.55 6.83 4.08
N THR A 2 17.94 5.88 4.94
CA THR A 2 18.90 4.83 4.55
C THR A 2 18.19 3.67 3.85
N PRO A 3 18.84 3.03 2.85
CA PRO A 3 18.29 1.84 2.18
C PRO A 3 18.02 0.71 3.18
N LEU A 4 17.17 -0.22 2.75
CA LEU A 4 16.92 -1.47 3.46
C LEU A 4 17.70 -2.60 2.83
N VAL A 5 18.06 -3.58 3.65
CA VAL A 5 18.64 -4.85 3.23
C VAL A 5 17.93 -6.00 3.91
N LYS A 6 17.85 -7.14 3.20
CA LYS A 6 17.56 -8.45 3.77
C LYS A 6 18.35 -9.51 3.01
N SER A 7 18.50 -10.69 3.62
CA SER A 7 19.08 -11.86 2.94
C SER A 7 18.21 -13.10 3.10
N THR A 8 18.59 -14.20 2.46
CA THR A 8 17.91 -15.51 2.60
C THR A 8 17.83 -15.95 4.07
N SER A 9 18.91 -15.82 4.84
CA SER A 9 18.94 -16.22 6.26
C SER A 9 18.44 -15.13 7.22
N ARG A 10 18.51 -13.86 6.79
CA ARG A 10 17.99 -12.69 7.53
C ARG A 10 16.79 -12.12 6.77
N PRO A 11 15.60 -12.77 6.84
CA PRO A 11 14.47 -12.43 6.00
C PRO A 11 13.75 -11.13 6.39
N LYS A 12 14.07 -10.56 7.56
CA LYS A 12 13.50 -9.30 8.03
C LYS A 12 14.26 -8.13 7.41
N TRP A 13 13.53 -7.21 6.80
CA TRP A 13 14.09 -5.95 6.30
C TRP A 13 14.68 -5.12 7.45
N GLN A 14 15.91 -4.68 7.27
CA GLN A 14 16.61 -3.81 8.22
C GLN A 14 17.23 -2.63 7.49
N ARG A 15 17.31 -1.48 8.16
CA ARG A 15 17.95 -0.30 7.58
C ARG A 15 19.46 -0.42 7.65
N LEU A 16 20.14 -0.02 6.57
CA LEU A 16 21.58 0.16 6.60
C LEU A 16 21.96 1.23 7.64
N PRO A 17 23.07 1.03 8.38
CA PRO A 17 23.58 2.03 9.31
C PRO A 17 23.85 3.35 8.60
N ARG A 18 23.53 4.48 9.24
CA ARG A 18 23.74 5.81 8.64
C ARG A 18 25.21 6.10 8.35
N CYS A 19 26.14 5.53 9.12
CA CYS A 19 27.58 5.69 8.89
C CYS A 19 28.06 5.07 7.57
N GLU A 20 27.31 4.11 7.03
CA GLU A 20 27.63 3.42 5.76
C GLU A 20 26.89 4.02 4.57
N VAL A 21 26.19 5.15 4.72
CA VAL A 21 25.35 5.75 3.67
C VAL A 21 25.76 7.21 3.47
N PHE A 22 26.13 7.54 2.24
CA PHE A 22 26.70 8.82 1.87
C PHE A 22 25.83 9.49 0.81
N TYR A 23 25.51 10.77 1.02
CA TYR A 23 24.75 11.58 0.07
C TYR A 23 25.50 12.90 -0.19
N TYR A 24 26.04 13.06 -1.39
CA TYR A 24 26.99 14.13 -1.70
C TYR A 24 26.90 14.54 -3.17
N LYS A 25 27.41 15.74 -3.50
CA LYS A 25 27.59 16.15 -4.90
C LYS A 25 28.89 15.58 -5.43
N SER A 26 28.84 14.97 -6.62
CA SER A 26 30.02 14.36 -7.24
C SER A 26 30.43 15.15 -8.49
N PRO A 27 31.64 15.75 -8.52
CA PRO A 27 32.16 16.41 -9.72
C PRO A 27 32.23 15.46 -10.92
N VAL A 28 32.57 14.19 -10.68
CA VAL A 28 32.60 13.14 -11.72
C VAL A 28 31.20 12.89 -12.31
N HIS A 29 30.13 13.19 -11.56
CA HIS A 29 28.74 13.02 -11.99
C HIS A 29 28.10 14.38 -12.29
N GLN A 30 28.84 15.30 -12.90
CA GLN A 30 28.36 16.62 -13.30
C GLN A 30 27.78 17.45 -12.12
N ASN A 31 28.36 17.28 -10.93
CA ASN A 31 27.86 17.87 -9.68
C ASN A 31 26.42 17.48 -9.29
N HIS A 32 25.88 16.41 -9.88
CA HIS A 32 24.64 15.81 -9.40
C HIS A 32 24.83 15.18 -8.02
N TYR A 33 23.72 15.10 -7.28
CA TYR A 33 23.68 14.39 -6.01
C TYR A 33 23.74 12.88 -6.25
N VAL A 34 24.64 12.22 -5.53
CA VAL A 34 24.87 10.78 -5.56
C VAL A 34 24.57 10.20 -4.19
N LEU A 35 23.79 9.13 -4.17
CA LEU A 35 23.63 8.26 -3.01
C LEU A 35 24.57 7.06 -3.18
N SER A 36 25.51 6.89 -2.25
CA SER A 36 26.38 5.72 -2.18
C SER A 36 26.17 5.03 -0.83
N PHE A 37 26.34 3.71 -0.78
CA PHE A 37 26.39 2.99 0.47
C PHE A 37 27.41 1.85 0.40
N ALA A 38 28.05 1.56 1.53
CA ALA A 38 28.93 0.40 1.67
C ALA A 38 28.16 -0.76 2.30
N PHE A 39 28.44 -1.97 1.84
CA PHE A 39 27.85 -3.19 2.39
C PHE A 39 28.85 -4.33 2.31
N GLY A 40 29.11 -4.98 3.44
CA GLY A 40 29.94 -6.18 3.51
C GLY A 40 29.08 -7.42 3.32
N PHE A 41 29.33 -8.18 2.26
CA PHE A 41 28.73 -9.49 2.04
C PHE A 41 29.47 -10.51 2.90
N ASP A 42 28.78 -11.05 3.91
CA ASP A 42 29.38 -11.93 4.90
C ASP A 42 29.23 -13.43 4.57
N LYS A 43 28.40 -13.78 3.57
CA LYS A 43 28.21 -15.16 3.11
C LYS A 43 28.01 -15.23 1.59
N GLU A 44 28.79 -16.08 0.93
CA GLU A 44 28.79 -16.21 -0.54
C GLU A 44 27.51 -16.87 -1.09
N ASP A 45 26.94 -17.82 -0.35
CA ASP A 45 25.73 -18.55 -0.78
C ASP A 45 24.42 -17.81 -0.47
N GLU A 46 24.47 -16.58 0.06
CA GLU A 46 23.28 -15.80 0.39
C GLU A 46 22.87 -14.86 -0.74
N VAL A 47 21.55 -14.78 -0.98
CA VAL A 47 20.97 -13.76 -1.85
C VAL A 47 20.60 -12.56 -1.01
N TYR A 48 21.22 -11.42 -1.29
CA TYR A 48 20.92 -10.14 -0.65
C TYR A 48 19.99 -9.31 -1.54
N GLN A 49 19.02 -8.66 -0.92
CA GLN A 49 18.08 -7.78 -1.60
C GLN A 49 18.09 -6.42 -0.93
N PHE A 50 18.12 -5.37 -1.74
CA PHE A 50 18.09 -3.99 -1.28
C PHE A 50 16.82 -3.30 -1.74
N ALA A 51 16.30 -2.37 -0.94
CA ALA A 51 15.12 -1.60 -1.29
C ALA A 51 15.21 -0.17 -0.72
N LEU A 52 14.60 0.80 -1.40
CA LEU A 52 14.51 2.18 -0.92
C LEU A 52 13.64 2.29 0.35
N THR A 53 12.54 1.55 0.39
CA THR A 53 11.56 1.51 1.48
C THR A 53 11.00 0.09 1.61
N PHE A 54 10.26 -0.20 2.68
CA PHE A 54 9.71 -1.53 2.94
C PHE A 54 8.78 -1.91 1.78
N PRO A 55 9.12 -2.92 0.97
CA PRO A 55 8.36 -3.21 -0.22
C PRO A 55 7.01 -3.82 0.15
N TYR A 56 5.98 -3.39 -0.58
CA TYR A 56 4.64 -3.94 -0.48
C TYR A 56 4.16 -4.27 -1.89
N SER A 57 4.17 -5.56 -2.21
CA SER A 57 3.82 -6.07 -3.54
C SER A 57 2.30 -6.16 -3.74
N TYR A 58 1.88 -6.16 -5.01
CA TYR A 58 0.49 -6.42 -5.38
C TYR A 58 0.03 -7.80 -4.88
N SER A 59 0.84 -8.84 -5.07
CA SER A 59 0.50 -10.20 -4.60
C SER A 59 0.31 -10.29 -3.09
N LYS A 60 1.10 -9.54 -2.30
CA LYS A 60 0.92 -9.44 -0.86
C LYS A 60 -0.43 -8.79 -0.52
N MET A 61 -0.83 -7.74 -1.23
CA MET A 61 -2.13 -7.11 -1.04
C MET A 61 -3.26 -8.11 -1.30
N GLN A 62 -3.20 -8.79 -2.44
CA GLN A 62 -4.22 -9.76 -2.86
C GLN A 62 -4.37 -10.90 -1.86
N ALA A 63 -3.24 -11.49 -1.43
CA ALA A 63 -3.26 -12.56 -0.43
C ALA A 63 -3.87 -12.09 0.90
N TYR A 64 -3.58 -10.86 1.31
CA TYR A 64 -4.13 -10.28 2.53
C TYR A 64 -5.64 -10.03 2.43
N LEU A 65 -6.12 -9.45 1.34
CA LEU A 65 -7.55 -9.22 1.12
C LEU A 65 -8.32 -10.55 1.05
N ASN A 66 -7.77 -11.57 0.37
CA ASN A 66 -8.36 -12.91 0.35
C ASN A 66 -8.50 -13.51 1.76
N ALA A 67 -7.49 -13.31 2.62
CA ALA A 67 -7.53 -13.81 3.99
C ALA A 67 -8.58 -13.07 4.85
N LEU A 68 -8.75 -11.76 4.65
CA LEU A 68 -9.77 -10.98 5.36
C LEU A 68 -11.18 -11.33 4.90
N GLU A 69 -11.39 -11.51 3.60
CA GLU A 69 -12.67 -11.93 3.02
C GLU A 69 -13.13 -13.28 3.58
N LEU A 70 -12.20 -14.24 3.70
CA LEU A 70 -12.49 -15.53 4.34
C LEU A 70 -12.78 -15.39 5.85
N LYS A 71 -12.11 -14.47 6.53
CA LYS A 71 -12.21 -14.28 7.98
C LYS A 71 -13.46 -13.50 8.39
N TYR A 72 -13.93 -12.56 7.56
CA TYR A 72 -15.01 -11.63 7.85
C TYR A 72 -16.02 -11.54 6.69
N PRO A 73 -16.64 -12.65 6.25
CA PRO A 73 -17.45 -12.67 5.03
C PRO A 73 -18.69 -11.78 5.06
N GLU A 74 -19.25 -11.50 6.25
CA GLU A 74 -20.45 -10.66 6.39
C GLU A 74 -20.17 -9.15 6.38
N ALA A 75 -18.98 -8.75 6.84
CA ALA A 75 -18.62 -7.34 6.97
C ALA A 75 -17.73 -6.83 5.83
N PHE A 76 -17.14 -7.73 5.05
CA PHE A 76 -16.14 -7.42 4.05
C PHE A 76 -16.70 -7.59 2.64
N GLU A 77 -17.19 -6.50 2.05
CA GLU A 77 -17.63 -6.49 0.66
C GLU A 77 -16.46 -6.09 -0.25
N ARG A 78 -16.13 -6.95 -1.22
CA ARG A 78 -15.05 -6.72 -2.20
C ARG A 78 -15.60 -6.79 -3.61
N SER A 79 -15.30 -5.76 -4.40
CA SER A 79 -15.63 -5.72 -5.83
C SER A 79 -14.43 -5.27 -6.67
N THR A 80 -14.49 -5.50 -7.98
CA THR A 80 -13.48 -5.02 -8.93
C THR A 80 -14.01 -3.78 -9.65
N LEU A 81 -13.35 -2.64 -9.48
CA LEU A 81 -13.67 -1.38 -10.17
C LEU A 81 -13.32 -1.42 -11.65
N GLY A 82 -12.26 -2.17 -11.97
CA GLY A 82 -11.76 -2.28 -13.32
C GLY A 82 -10.42 -3.02 -13.36
N MET A 83 -9.80 -2.96 -14.53
CA MET A 83 -8.50 -3.57 -14.78
C MET A 83 -7.48 -2.48 -15.09
N SER A 84 -6.25 -2.65 -14.63
CA SER A 84 -5.12 -1.85 -15.06
C SER A 84 -4.74 -2.15 -16.52
N ILE A 85 -3.80 -1.37 -17.07
CA ILE A 85 -3.35 -1.53 -18.46
C ILE A 85 -2.74 -2.91 -18.70
N GLN A 86 -2.02 -3.45 -17.71
CA GLN A 86 -1.47 -4.81 -17.74
C GLN A 86 -2.42 -5.85 -17.12
N ASN A 87 -3.73 -5.57 -17.11
CA ASN A 87 -4.79 -6.49 -16.71
C ASN A 87 -4.68 -6.99 -15.26
N ARG A 88 -4.32 -6.11 -14.31
CA ARG A 88 -4.40 -6.37 -12.86
C ARG A 88 -5.68 -5.77 -12.29
N LYS A 89 -6.31 -6.45 -11.33
CA LYS A 89 -7.56 -6.00 -10.73
C LYS A 89 -7.33 -4.74 -9.91
N LEU A 90 -8.19 -3.74 -10.12
CA LEU A 90 -8.36 -2.59 -9.26
C LEU A 90 -9.54 -2.88 -8.34
N GLU A 91 -9.27 -3.09 -7.06
CA GLU A 91 -10.28 -3.57 -6.12
C GLU A 91 -10.83 -2.45 -5.26
N LEU A 92 -12.12 -2.54 -4.98
CA LEU A 92 -12.84 -1.68 -4.05
C LEU A 92 -13.30 -2.53 -2.87
N ILE A 93 -12.89 -2.12 -1.68
CA ILE A 93 -13.42 -2.65 -0.42
C ILE A 93 -14.49 -1.69 0.08
N THR A 94 -15.67 -2.24 0.37
CA THR A 94 -16.80 -1.49 0.90
C THR A 94 -17.10 -1.95 2.32
N PHE A 95 -17.30 -0.99 3.21
CA PHE A 95 -17.94 -1.22 4.51
C PHE A 95 -19.18 -0.32 4.58
N ASP A 96 -20.36 -0.93 4.62
CA ASP A 96 -21.66 -0.25 4.63
C ASP A 96 -22.63 -0.99 5.56
N ASP A 97 -22.60 -0.63 6.85
CA ASP A 97 -23.58 -1.10 7.85
C ASP A 97 -24.62 0.00 8.13
N VAL A 98 -24.66 1.06 7.29
CA VAL A 98 -25.49 2.24 7.56
C VAL A 98 -26.97 1.88 7.35
N LYS A 99 -27.78 2.09 8.39
CA LYS A 99 -29.23 1.94 8.27
C LYS A 99 -29.78 3.01 7.35
N LYS A 100 -30.22 2.59 6.16
CA LYS A 100 -30.78 3.50 5.16
C LYS A 100 -32.08 4.11 5.71
N PRO A 101 -32.23 5.44 5.68
CA PRO A 101 -33.45 6.08 6.15
C PRO A 101 -34.61 5.76 5.21
N ASP A 102 -35.82 5.57 5.77
CA ASP A 102 -37.04 5.32 4.99
C ASP A 102 -37.41 6.47 4.04
N LYS A 103 -36.94 7.69 4.36
CA LYS A 103 -37.08 8.88 3.52
C LYS A 103 -35.75 9.62 3.43
N VAL A 104 -35.32 9.90 2.20
CA VAL A 104 -34.17 10.77 1.92
C VAL A 104 -34.63 12.21 2.14
N ASP A 105 -34.27 12.78 3.28
CA ASP A 105 -34.45 14.20 3.62
C ASP A 105 -33.06 14.82 3.86
N GLN A 106 -32.92 16.14 3.75
CA GLN A 106 -31.65 16.86 3.98
C GLN A 106 -31.08 16.65 5.40
N LYS A 107 -31.90 16.15 6.34
CA LYS A 107 -31.47 15.78 7.70
C LYS A 107 -30.91 14.37 7.82
N ASN A 108 -31.15 13.48 6.85
CA ASN A 108 -30.72 12.08 6.86
C ASN A 108 -29.62 11.83 5.82
N VAL A 109 -28.53 12.59 5.92
CA VAL A 109 -27.39 12.46 5.01
C VAL A 109 -26.54 11.26 5.41
N ILE A 110 -26.28 10.36 4.45
CA ILE A 110 -25.30 9.28 4.63
C ILE A 110 -23.92 9.85 4.35
N HIS A 111 -23.03 9.81 5.34
CA HIS A 111 -21.65 10.23 5.16
C HIS A 111 -20.85 9.12 4.47
N MET A 112 -20.01 9.51 3.51
CA MET A 112 -19.12 8.59 2.80
C MET A 112 -17.69 9.07 2.89
N VAL A 113 -16.78 8.15 3.18
CA VAL A 113 -15.34 8.37 3.18
C VAL A 113 -14.71 7.50 2.09
N VAL A 114 -14.07 8.15 1.13
CA VAL A 114 -13.33 7.49 0.05
C VAL A 114 -11.84 7.55 0.36
N ILE A 115 -11.17 6.40 0.34
CA ILE A 115 -9.74 6.27 0.61
C ILE A 115 -9.08 5.65 -0.62
N LEU A 116 -8.14 6.39 -1.21
CA LEU A 116 -7.33 5.94 -2.33
C LEU A 116 -5.88 5.78 -1.87
N ALA A 117 -5.32 4.59 -2.06
CA ALA A 117 -3.94 4.30 -1.68
C ALA A 117 -3.10 3.84 -2.89
N ARG A 118 -1.78 4.07 -2.80
CA ARG A 118 -0.79 3.75 -3.85
C ARG A 118 -1.16 4.30 -5.23
N ILE A 119 -1.47 5.59 -5.27
CA ILE A 119 -1.57 6.35 -6.53
C ILE A 119 -0.18 6.40 -7.17
N HIS A 120 0.81 6.85 -6.39
CA HIS A 120 2.22 6.67 -6.74
C HIS A 120 2.73 5.30 -6.25
N PRO A 121 3.37 4.51 -7.12
CA PRO A 121 3.75 3.15 -6.73
C PRO A 121 4.92 3.08 -5.74
N GLY A 122 5.85 4.05 -5.73
CA GLY A 122 6.99 4.07 -4.81
C GLY A 122 6.62 4.31 -3.35
N GLU A 123 5.41 4.82 -3.09
CA GLU A 123 4.91 5.19 -1.77
C GLU A 123 4.33 4.00 -1.00
N SER A 124 5.14 2.94 -0.85
CA SER A 124 4.72 1.70 -0.17
C SER A 124 4.18 1.87 1.26
N PRO A 125 4.56 2.88 2.09
CA PRO A 125 3.96 3.07 3.40
C PRO A 125 2.44 3.20 3.37
N ALA A 126 1.87 3.78 2.29
CA ALA A 126 0.42 3.90 2.12
C ALA A 126 -0.28 2.53 2.15
N SER A 127 0.35 1.49 1.60
CA SER A 127 -0.21 0.12 1.63
C SER A 127 -0.24 -0.46 3.04
N TYR A 128 0.75 -0.18 3.88
CA TYR A 128 0.74 -0.67 5.25
C TYR A 128 -0.33 0.04 6.09
N VAL A 129 -0.51 1.35 5.89
CA VAL A 129 -1.56 2.13 6.58
C VAL A 129 -2.95 1.64 6.16
N VAL A 130 -3.21 1.53 4.85
CA VAL A 130 -4.52 1.08 4.37
C VAL A 130 -4.80 -0.37 4.77
N GLN A 131 -3.78 -1.23 4.81
CA GLN A 131 -3.92 -2.60 5.30
C GLN A 131 -4.43 -2.63 6.75
N GLY A 132 -3.79 -1.88 7.65
CA GLY A 132 -4.21 -1.81 9.05
C GLY A 132 -5.60 -1.20 9.22
N LEU A 133 -5.94 -0.19 8.42
CA LEU A 133 -7.26 0.42 8.41
C LEU A 133 -8.35 -0.58 7.99
N ILE A 134 -8.11 -1.33 6.90
CA ILE A 134 -9.05 -2.34 6.42
C ILE A 134 -9.22 -3.44 7.49
N GLU A 135 -8.13 -3.89 8.14
CA GLU A 135 -8.20 -4.87 9.24
C GLU A 135 -9.09 -4.38 10.37
N PHE A 136 -8.87 -3.13 10.78
CA PHE A 136 -9.61 -2.50 11.86
C PHE A 136 -11.10 -2.39 11.53
N LEU A 137 -11.44 -1.96 10.32
CA LEU A 137 -12.83 -1.84 9.86
C LEU A 137 -13.51 -3.21 9.71
N ALA A 138 -12.77 -4.24 9.26
CA ALA A 138 -13.32 -5.60 9.13
C ALA A 138 -13.51 -6.31 10.48
N ALA A 139 -12.77 -5.93 11.52
CA ALA A 139 -12.82 -6.60 12.82
C ALA A 139 -14.18 -6.45 13.51
N ALA A 140 -14.99 -7.52 13.50
CA ALA A 140 -16.33 -7.56 14.09
C ALA A 140 -16.36 -7.34 15.62
N ASN A 141 -15.27 -7.63 16.32
CA ASN A 141 -15.18 -7.54 17.79
C ASN A 141 -14.70 -6.16 18.29
N GLN A 142 -14.56 -5.16 17.41
CA GLN A 142 -14.11 -3.82 17.77
C GLN A 142 -15.29 -2.83 17.83
N PRO A 143 -15.69 -2.34 19.02
CA PRO A 143 -16.85 -1.46 19.15
C PRO A 143 -16.74 -0.16 18.33
N ILE A 144 -15.54 0.41 18.26
CA ILE A 144 -15.28 1.65 17.50
C ILE A 144 -15.45 1.40 16.00
N SER A 145 -14.92 0.28 15.49
CA SER A 145 -15.06 -0.11 14.08
C SER A 145 -16.53 -0.27 13.70
N LYS A 146 -17.31 -0.98 14.53
CA LYS A 146 -18.74 -1.15 14.34
C LYS A 146 -19.48 0.19 14.33
N ALA A 147 -19.23 1.05 15.32
CA ALA A 147 -19.84 2.37 15.38
C ALA A 147 -19.53 3.22 14.14
N LEU A 148 -18.30 3.16 13.62
CA LEU A 148 -17.94 3.85 12.38
C LEU A 148 -18.72 3.31 11.18
N ARG A 149 -18.79 1.99 10.99
CA ARG A 149 -19.51 1.36 9.86
C ARG A 149 -21.02 1.62 9.89
N GLU A 150 -21.61 1.77 11.07
CA GLU A 150 -23.04 2.08 11.25
C GLU A 150 -23.40 3.53 10.88
N HIS A 151 -22.42 4.46 10.85
CA HIS A 151 -22.66 5.89 10.59
C HIS A 151 -22.01 6.41 9.32
N VAL A 152 -21.00 5.72 8.80
CA VAL A 152 -20.19 6.15 7.66
C VAL A 152 -19.97 4.98 6.70
N VAL A 153 -20.22 5.22 5.42
CA VAL A 153 -19.87 4.30 4.34
C VAL A 153 -18.41 4.49 3.99
N PHE A 154 -17.61 3.42 4.03
CA PHE A 154 -16.22 3.45 3.59
C PHE A 154 -16.08 2.80 2.22
N LYS A 155 -15.40 3.50 1.31
CA LYS A 155 -15.03 3.01 -0.02
C LYS A 155 -13.51 3.11 -0.16
N ILE A 156 -12.84 1.97 -0.17
CA ILE A 156 -11.38 1.92 -0.07
C ILE A 156 -10.79 1.23 -1.31
N VAL A 157 -9.92 1.94 -2.02
CA VAL A 157 -9.10 1.38 -3.09
C VAL A 157 -7.67 1.19 -2.55
N PRO A 158 -7.27 -0.02 -2.15
CA PRO A 158 -6.01 -0.26 -1.44
C PRO A 158 -4.78 -0.10 -2.34
N MET A 159 -4.94 -0.26 -3.65
CA MET A 159 -3.86 -0.09 -4.61
C MET A 159 -4.37 0.40 -5.98
N LEU A 160 -4.24 1.70 -6.22
CA LEU A 160 -4.72 2.32 -7.48
C LEU A 160 -3.77 2.08 -8.66
N ASN A 161 -2.46 1.88 -8.41
CA ASN A 161 -1.46 1.71 -9.47
C ASN A 161 -0.72 0.36 -9.40
N PRO A 162 -1.42 -0.78 -9.54
CA PRO A 162 -0.79 -2.10 -9.38
C PRO A 162 0.29 -2.38 -10.43
N ASP A 163 0.19 -1.79 -11.63
CA ASP A 163 1.19 -1.95 -12.69
C ASP A 163 2.50 -1.26 -12.35
N GLY A 164 2.44 0.01 -11.94
CA GLY A 164 3.63 0.72 -11.49
C GLY A 164 4.26 0.08 -10.26
N VAL A 165 3.46 -0.54 -9.38
CA VAL A 165 3.97 -1.27 -8.21
C VAL A 165 4.75 -2.50 -8.66
N PHE A 166 4.20 -3.26 -9.61
CA PHE A 166 4.86 -4.45 -10.15
C PHE A 166 6.17 -4.12 -10.87
N LEU A 167 6.20 -3.03 -11.62
CA LEU A 167 7.36 -2.58 -12.40
C LEU A 167 8.45 -1.89 -11.56
N GLY A 168 8.17 -1.55 -10.29
CA GLY A 168 9.09 -0.80 -9.45
C GLY A 168 9.18 0.69 -9.78
N ASN A 169 8.15 1.25 -10.42
CA ASN A 169 8.07 2.68 -10.70
C ASN A 169 7.96 3.48 -9.40
N ASN A 170 8.54 4.70 -9.39
CA ASN A 170 8.39 5.57 -8.24
C ASN A 170 7.06 6.35 -8.25
N ARG A 171 6.66 6.88 -9.41
CA ARG A 171 5.58 7.88 -9.52
C ARG A 171 4.47 7.50 -10.50
N CYS A 172 4.83 7.13 -11.72
CA CYS A 172 3.86 6.96 -12.81
C CYS A 172 3.36 5.52 -12.96
N ASN A 173 2.25 5.36 -13.67
CA ASN A 173 1.78 4.06 -14.17
C ASN A 173 2.68 3.52 -15.31
N VAL A 174 2.28 2.40 -15.93
CA VAL A 174 3.08 1.72 -16.97
C VAL A 174 3.32 2.55 -18.24
N ILE A 175 2.43 3.50 -18.57
CA ILE A 175 2.59 4.37 -19.75
C ILE A 175 3.21 5.74 -19.40
N GLY A 176 3.73 5.91 -18.19
CA GLY A 176 4.36 7.16 -17.76
C GLY A 176 3.39 8.24 -17.28
N HIS A 177 2.09 7.95 -17.14
CA HIS A 177 1.10 8.90 -16.63
C HIS A 177 1.16 8.99 -15.10
N ASP A 178 1.16 10.22 -14.56
CA ASP A 178 0.98 10.48 -13.13
C ASP A 178 -0.53 10.45 -12.83
N LEU A 179 -0.98 9.47 -12.03
CA LEU A 179 -2.40 9.29 -11.71
C LEU A 179 -2.97 10.36 -10.77
N ASN A 180 -2.13 11.23 -10.22
CA ASN A 180 -2.53 12.34 -9.34
C ASN A 180 -2.36 13.72 -10.00
N ARG A 181 -2.52 13.77 -11.32
CA ARG A 181 -2.44 14.96 -12.16
C ARG A 181 -3.57 14.93 -13.17
#